data_AF-A0A235ICW2-F1
#
_entry.id   AF-A0A235ICW2-F1
#
_cell.length_a   1.000
_cell.length_b   1.000
_cell.length_c   1.000
_cell.angle_alpha   90.00
_cell.angle_beta   90.00
_cell.angle_gamma   90.00
#
_symmetry.space_group_name_H-M   'P 1'
#
loop_
_entity.id
_entity.type
_entity.pdbx_description
1 polymer ?
#
loop_
_entity_poly.entity_id
_entity_poly.type
_entity_poly.pdbx_seq_one_letter_code
_entity_poly.pdbx_strand_id
1 'polypeptide(L)'
;MASYFDIKGTTQDSFKVGKGGPTLNRSGSNIIKLNNSEQIISESALHPGYIQANWYTDTILFDAYTALTTTMTTNTVSYYPFQICRTITLGTLAFNQTLTTSTGLFRFGIYSTGSTYFLPDTLITSSTEITLATTAGQKGYNPTSITLTPGWYWKALNINSGTSSLSAETSNPPFSFYLGRGTFGVTTTTYGYRNNLTYANATLPTTAPIDALTEITTGYPIMFFKSA
;
A
#
# COMPACT_ATOMS: atom_id res chain seq x y z
N MET A 1 17.47 2.83 -51.39
CA MET A 1 18.19 4.06 -51.00
C MET A 1 19.07 3.70 -49.83
N ALA A 2 20.39 3.84 -49.94
CA ALA A 2 21.32 3.56 -48.85
C ALA A 2 21.41 4.80 -47.95
N SER A 3 21.14 4.62 -46.66
CA SER A 3 21.39 5.63 -45.63
C SER A 3 22.79 5.40 -45.08
N TYR A 4 23.66 6.41 -45.13
CA TYR A 4 24.99 6.33 -44.52
C TYR A 4 24.98 6.95 -43.14
N PHE A 5 25.67 6.30 -42.21
CA PHE A 5 25.89 6.74 -40.84
C PHE A 5 27.34 7.24 -40.75
N ASP A 6 27.53 8.56 -40.73
CA ASP A 6 28.85 9.18 -40.61
C ASP A 6 28.93 9.90 -39.26
N ILE A 7 29.57 9.26 -38.27
CA ILE A 7 29.98 9.94 -37.04
C ILE A 7 31.41 10.43 -37.28
N LYS A 8 31.56 11.62 -37.84
CA LYS A 8 32.83 12.35 -37.72
C LYS A 8 32.77 13.20 -36.47
N GLY A 9 33.80 13.03 -35.62
CA GLY A 9 34.01 13.70 -34.34
C GLY A 9 33.93 15.22 -34.42
N THR A 10 32.70 15.73 -34.43
CA THR A 10 32.37 17.13 -34.26
C THR A 10 31.53 17.21 -32.99
N THR A 11 31.76 18.26 -32.21
CA THR A 11 31.10 18.54 -30.92
C THR A 11 29.60 18.85 -31.06
N GLN A 12 28.98 18.53 -32.20
CA GLN A 12 27.58 18.73 -32.49
C GLN A 12 26.95 17.40 -32.93
N ASP A 13 26.33 16.72 -31.97
CA ASP A 13 25.35 15.67 -32.25
C ASP A 13 24.16 16.30 -32.96
N SER A 14 24.10 16.18 -34.29
CA SER A 14 22.91 16.52 -35.07
C SER A 14 22.51 15.32 -35.94
N PHE A 15 21.22 15.02 -35.94
CA PHE A 15 20.64 13.93 -36.72
C PHE A 15 19.73 14.51 -37.79
N LYS A 16 19.95 14.15 -39.05
CA LYS A 16 19.08 14.52 -40.17
C LYS A 16 18.16 13.37 -40.53
N VAL A 17 16.85 13.62 -40.54
CA VAL A 17 15.87 12.65 -41.02
C VAL A 17 15.75 12.79 -42.54
N GLY A 18 16.53 12.01 -43.27
CA GLY A 18 16.45 11.92 -44.74
C GLY A 18 17.08 13.11 -45.50
N LYS A 19 17.15 12.97 -46.83
CA LYS A 19 17.77 13.97 -47.71
C LYS A 19 16.84 15.18 -47.87
N GLY A 20 17.20 16.30 -47.23
CA GLY A 20 16.42 17.53 -47.23
C GLY A 20 15.39 17.66 -46.10
N GLY A 21 15.32 16.68 -45.18
CA GLY A 21 14.45 16.75 -44.02
C GLY A 21 15.01 17.63 -42.89
N PRO A 22 14.20 17.85 -41.83
CA PRO A 22 14.57 18.69 -40.71
C PRO A 22 15.82 18.15 -40.01
N THR A 23 16.68 19.08 -39.55
CA THR A 23 17.85 18.76 -38.73
C THR A 23 17.43 18.81 -37.27
N LEU A 24 17.48 17.67 -36.58
CA LEU A 24 17.37 17.64 -35.12
C LEU A 24 18.71 18.09 -34.56
N ASN A 25 18.82 19.39 -34.26
CA ASN A 25 19.96 19.94 -33.57
C ASN A 25 19.78 19.72 -32.07
N ARG A 26 20.80 19.14 -31.43
CA ARG A 26 20.96 19.17 -29.97
C ARG A 26 21.35 20.60 -29.55
N SER A 27 20.50 21.59 -29.84
CA SER A 27 20.73 22.98 -29.45
C SER A 27 20.59 23.06 -27.93
N GLY A 28 21.64 23.56 -27.26
CA GLY A 28 21.83 23.59 -25.81
C GLY A 28 20.87 24.48 -25.01
N SER A 29 19.58 24.43 -25.28
CA SER A 29 18.55 25.06 -24.45
C SER A 29 17.27 24.23 -24.59
N ASN A 30 16.93 23.51 -23.52
CA ASN A 30 15.87 22.52 -23.38
C ASN A 30 16.20 21.08 -23.81
N ILE A 31 17.48 20.67 -23.71
CA ILE A 31 17.69 19.37 -23.09
C ILE A 31 17.07 19.53 -21.70
N ILE A 32 16.04 18.74 -21.41
CA ILE A 32 15.70 18.39 -20.03
C ILE A 32 17.02 17.86 -19.49
N LYS A 33 17.81 18.76 -18.87
CA LYS A 33 18.83 18.36 -17.94
C LYS A 33 17.98 17.62 -16.92
N LEU A 34 17.95 16.29 -17.06
CA LEU A 34 17.84 15.40 -15.93
C LEU A 34 19.00 15.88 -15.07
N ASN A 35 18.74 16.89 -14.25
CA ASN A 35 19.72 17.40 -13.33
C ASN A 35 20.17 16.15 -12.60
N ASN A 36 21.47 15.98 -12.37
CA ASN A 36 21.99 14.85 -11.60
C ASN A 36 21.49 14.84 -10.12
N SER A 37 20.40 15.55 -9.83
CA SER A 37 19.59 15.57 -8.61
C SER A 37 18.18 14.99 -8.80
N GLU A 38 17.73 14.75 -10.04
CA GLU A 38 16.74 13.71 -10.29
C GLU A 38 17.50 12.40 -10.10
N GLN A 39 17.70 12.05 -8.83
CA GLN A 39 17.79 10.67 -8.42
C GLN A 39 16.79 9.94 -9.31
N ILE A 40 17.26 8.98 -10.09
CA ILE A 40 16.38 7.88 -10.48
C ILE A 40 15.91 7.38 -9.12
N ILE A 41 14.77 7.90 -8.66
CA ILE A 41 14.06 7.37 -7.52
C ILE A 41 13.72 6.01 -8.07
N SER A 42 14.59 5.03 -7.79
CA SER A 42 14.36 3.67 -8.21
C SER A 42 12.94 3.39 -7.76
N GLU A 43 12.10 2.90 -8.67
CA GLU A 43 10.67 2.69 -8.41
C GLU A 43 10.44 1.84 -7.13
N SER A 44 11.49 1.18 -6.61
CA SER A 44 11.53 0.60 -5.26
C SER A 44 11.15 1.57 -4.12
N ALA A 45 11.46 2.87 -4.20
CA ALA A 45 11.02 3.86 -3.21
C ALA A 45 9.54 4.27 -3.38
N LEU A 46 8.90 3.83 -4.47
CA LEU A 46 7.46 3.93 -4.69
C LEU A 46 6.72 2.69 -4.19
N HIS A 47 7.44 1.63 -3.79
CA HIS A 47 6.83 0.41 -3.28
C HIS A 47 6.32 0.60 -1.84
N PRO A 48 5.06 0.22 -1.54
CA PRO A 48 4.52 0.33 -0.19
C PRO A 48 5.35 -0.48 0.80
N GLY A 49 5.59 0.07 1.99
CA GLY A 49 6.37 -0.60 3.02
C GLY A 49 7.78 -0.99 2.55
N TYR A 50 8.44 -0.10 1.82
CA TYR A 50 9.87 -0.24 1.54
C TYR A 50 10.69 -0.25 2.85
N ILE A 51 11.31 -1.38 3.14
CA ILE A 51 12.22 -1.62 4.23
C ILE A 51 13.56 -1.97 3.59
N GLN A 52 14.60 -1.24 3.97
CA GLN A 52 15.95 -1.50 3.51
C GLN A 52 16.35 -2.95 3.86
N ALA A 53 17.05 -3.61 2.93
CA ALA A 53 17.48 -5.02 3.00
C ALA A 53 16.39 -6.10 2.77
N ASN A 54 15.13 -5.71 2.53
CA ASN A 54 14.11 -6.65 2.08
C ASN A 54 14.16 -6.91 0.56
N TRP A 55 13.66 -8.07 0.15
CA TRP A 55 13.50 -8.48 -1.24
C TRP A 55 12.15 -8.06 -1.78
N TYR A 56 12.15 -7.41 -2.94
CA TYR A 56 10.97 -6.94 -3.65
C TYR A 56 10.87 -7.64 -5.00
N THR A 57 9.65 -7.89 -5.48
CA THR A 57 9.42 -8.25 -6.89
C THR A 57 9.35 -6.97 -7.72
N ASP A 58 9.76 -7.06 -8.98
CA ASP A 58 9.53 -6.06 -10.02
C ASP A 58 8.05 -5.96 -10.44
N THR A 59 7.21 -6.93 -10.04
CA THR A 59 5.76 -6.92 -10.29
C THR A 59 5.01 -6.28 -9.13
N ILE A 60 4.34 -5.15 -9.38
CA ILE A 60 3.60 -4.40 -8.34
C ILE A 60 2.24 -5.03 -8.03
N LEU A 61 1.68 -5.79 -8.98
CA LEU A 61 0.34 -6.38 -8.92
C LEU A 61 0.40 -7.86 -9.31
N PHE A 62 -0.40 -8.69 -8.64
CA PHE A 62 -0.64 -10.07 -9.04
C PHE A 62 -2.13 -10.31 -9.23
N ASP A 63 -2.45 -11.18 -10.18
CA ASP A 63 -3.80 -11.60 -10.54
C ASP A 63 -4.06 -12.98 -9.91
N ALA A 64 -5.24 -13.18 -9.29
CA ALA A 64 -5.68 -14.37 -8.55
C ALA A 64 -5.44 -14.35 -7.02
N TYR A 65 -6.34 -13.66 -6.31
CA TYR A 65 -6.70 -14.02 -4.93
C TYR A 65 -7.97 -14.85 -4.92
N THR A 66 -7.88 -16.06 -4.38
CA THR A 66 -9.05 -16.71 -3.79
C THR A 66 -9.44 -15.92 -2.54
N ALA A 67 -10.73 -15.67 -2.32
CA ALA A 67 -11.18 -15.02 -1.09
C ALA A 67 -10.68 -15.81 0.12
N LEU A 68 -9.88 -15.17 0.97
CA LEU A 68 -9.37 -15.76 2.19
C LEU A 68 -10.01 -15.07 3.39
N THR A 69 -10.57 -15.87 4.27
CA THR A 69 -11.00 -15.43 5.60
C THR A 69 -9.76 -15.33 6.47
N THR A 70 -9.45 -14.13 6.97
CA THR A 70 -8.35 -13.98 7.93
C THR A 70 -8.87 -14.19 9.33
N THR A 71 -8.38 -15.22 10.02
CA THR A 71 -8.51 -15.29 11.48
C THR A 71 -7.62 -14.22 12.08
N MET A 72 -8.23 -13.24 12.74
CA MET A 72 -7.49 -12.18 13.41
C MET A 72 -6.96 -12.69 14.76
N THR A 73 -5.78 -12.23 15.17
CA THR A 73 -5.19 -12.61 16.46
C THR A 73 -5.57 -11.59 17.54
N THR A 74 -6.05 -12.05 18.69
CA THR A 74 -6.34 -11.18 19.84
C THR A 74 -5.10 -10.41 20.29
N ASN A 75 -5.30 -9.23 20.87
CA ASN A 75 -4.22 -8.42 21.46
C ASN A 75 -3.08 -8.15 20.48
N THR A 76 -3.42 -8.00 19.20
CA THR A 76 -2.49 -7.58 18.16
C THR A 76 -3.13 -6.50 17.32
N VAL A 77 -2.28 -5.62 16.80
CA VAL A 77 -2.63 -4.70 15.74
C VAL A 77 -2.02 -5.19 14.44
N SER A 78 -2.86 -5.34 13.43
CA SER A 78 -2.46 -5.74 12.08
C SER A 78 -2.52 -4.52 11.16
N TYR A 79 -1.44 -4.27 10.45
CA TYR A 79 -1.24 -3.17 9.52
C TYR A 79 -1.17 -3.67 8.10
N TYR A 80 -1.94 -3.06 7.21
CA TYR A 80 -1.96 -3.40 5.80
C TYR A 80 -1.81 -2.13 4.96
N PRO A 81 -0.91 -2.11 3.96
CA PRO A 81 -0.73 -0.94 3.12
C PRO A 81 -1.90 -0.79 2.14
N PHE A 82 -2.18 0.46 1.76
CA PHE A 82 -3.04 0.78 0.62
C PHE A 82 -2.67 2.16 0.04
N GLN A 83 -2.97 2.34 -1.25
CA GLN A 83 -2.64 3.57 -1.98
C GLN A 83 -3.85 4.47 -2.14
N ILE A 84 -3.63 5.76 -2.03
CA ILE A 84 -4.55 6.80 -2.51
C ILE A 84 -3.91 7.45 -3.74
N CYS A 85 -4.55 7.31 -4.91
CA CYS A 85 -4.00 7.81 -6.17
C CYS A 85 -4.38 9.26 -6.48
N ARG A 86 -5.41 9.78 -5.82
CA ARG A 86 -5.90 11.15 -5.96
C ARG A 86 -6.44 11.63 -4.63
N THR A 87 -6.47 12.94 -4.41
CA THR A 87 -7.09 13.49 -3.20
C THR A 87 -8.55 13.01 -3.11
N ILE A 88 -8.91 12.41 -1.98
CA ILE A 88 -10.27 11.96 -1.68
C ILE A 88 -10.66 12.39 -0.28
N THR A 89 -11.96 12.65 -0.07
CA THR A 89 -12.54 12.78 1.26
C THR A 89 -13.30 11.51 1.58
N LEU A 90 -12.92 10.83 2.66
CA LEU A 90 -13.56 9.60 3.12
C LEU A 90 -14.85 9.94 3.87
N GLY A 91 -15.96 9.34 3.44
CA GLY A 91 -17.25 9.43 4.12
C GLY A 91 -17.60 8.18 4.92
N THR A 92 -17.34 7.00 4.35
CA THR A 92 -17.57 5.71 5.03
C THR A 92 -16.39 4.78 4.79
N LEU A 93 -16.00 4.05 5.84
CA LEU A 93 -15.00 2.98 5.79
C LEU A 93 -15.64 1.71 6.33
N ALA A 94 -15.52 0.61 5.60
CA ALA A 94 -16.17 -0.64 5.98
C ALA A 94 -15.37 -1.88 5.57
N PHE A 95 -15.63 -2.98 6.27
CA PHE A 95 -15.17 -4.32 5.97
C PHE A 95 -16.39 -5.22 5.79
N ASN A 96 -16.22 -6.29 5.01
CA ASN A 96 -17.19 -7.37 4.99
C ASN A 96 -16.84 -8.39 6.09
N GLN A 97 -17.85 -8.88 6.78
CA GLN A 97 -17.74 -9.94 7.77
C GLN A 97 -18.43 -11.18 7.18
N THR A 98 -17.73 -12.32 7.00
CA THR A 98 -18.33 -13.49 6.34
C THR A 98 -19.27 -14.28 7.24
N LEU A 99 -18.88 -14.54 8.49
CA LEU A 99 -19.62 -15.20 9.58
C LEU A 99 -18.60 -15.60 10.66
N THR A 100 -19.03 -15.76 11.92
CA THR A 100 -18.73 -16.94 12.77
C THR A 100 -19.11 -16.68 14.23
N THR A 101 -20.22 -17.28 14.70
CA THR A 101 -20.59 -17.76 16.06
C THR A 101 -20.16 -17.00 17.34
N SER A 102 -19.48 -15.87 17.26
CA SER A 102 -18.87 -15.15 18.38
C SER A 102 -19.05 -13.64 18.18
N THR A 103 -19.46 -12.99 19.26
CA THR A 103 -19.46 -11.53 19.37
C THR A 103 -18.04 -11.08 19.69
N GLY A 104 -17.51 -10.15 18.90
CA GLY A 104 -16.22 -9.51 19.12
C GLY A 104 -16.32 -8.02 18.91
N LEU A 105 -15.33 -7.29 19.40
CA LEU A 105 -15.13 -5.87 19.16
C LEU A 105 -13.83 -5.72 18.40
N PHE A 106 -13.85 -4.85 17.39
CA PHE A 106 -12.62 -4.43 16.72
C PHE A 106 -12.58 -2.90 16.64
N ARG A 107 -11.35 -2.39 16.51
CA ARG A 107 -11.09 -1.00 16.16
C ARG A 107 -10.36 -0.98 14.83
N PHE A 108 -10.67 0.02 14.04
CA PHE A 108 -10.02 0.29 12.79
C PHE A 108 -9.32 1.65 12.87
N GLY A 109 -8.24 1.83 12.14
CA GLY A 109 -7.63 3.13 11.95
C GLY A 109 -6.87 3.25 10.64
N ILE A 110 -6.51 4.47 10.30
CA ILE A 110 -5.60 4.79 9.20
C ILE A 110 -4.39 5.48 9.81
N TYR A 111 -3.21 4.98 9.48
CA TYR A 111 -1.93 5.59 9.79
C TYR A 111 -1.31 6.18 8.52
N SER A 112 -0.54 7.26 8.70
CA SER A 112 0.39 7.74 7.69
C SER A 112 1.52 6.72 7.47
N THR A 113 2.25 6.91 6.38
CA THR A 113 3.47 6.18 6.10
C THR A 113 4.67 7.00 6.59
N GLY A 114 5.51 6.41 7.44
CA GLY A 114 6.74 7.05 7.94
C GLY A 114 7.77 7.24 6.83
N SER A 115 8.49 8.36 6.87
CA SER A 115 9.43 8.75 5.80
C SER A 115 10.70 7.89 5.69
N THR A 116 11.08 7.21 6.78
CA THR A 116 12.36 6.49 6.85
C THR A 116 12.24 5.02 6.43
N TYR A 117 11.21 4.33 6.93
CA TYR A 117 11.05 2.88 6.75
C TYR A 117 9.76 2.52 6.00
N PHE A 118 9.01 3.52 5.52
CA PHE A 118 7.73 3.35 4.85
C PHE A 118 6.72 2.48 5.62
N LEU A 119 6.91 2.36 6.94
CA LEU A 119 6.06 1.64 7.89
C LEU A 119 4.93 2.55 8.39
N PRO A 120 3.86 2.00 9.02
CA PRO A 120 2.85 2.83 9.67
C PRO A 120 3.52 3.72 10.72
N ASP A 121 3.09 4.98 10.79
CA ASP A 121 3.70 5.98 11.67
C ASP A 121 2.64 6.69 12.52
N THR A 122 2.04 7.78 12.02
CA THR A 122 1.12 8.63 12.80
C THR A 122 -0.34 8.28 12.52
N LEU A 123 -1.16 8.12 13.55
CA LEU A 123 -2.59 7.85 13.44
C LEU A 123 -3.32 9.07 12.86
N ILE A 124 -3.93 8.91 11.68
CA ILE A 124 -4.75 9.93 11.01
C ILE A 124 -6.18 9.87 11.52
N THR A 125 -6.72 8.65 11.66
CA THR A 125 -8.05 8.43 12.22
C THR A 125 -8.14 7.07 12.86
N SER A 126 -9.06 6.95 13.82
CA SER A 126 -9.54 5.67 14.29
C SER A 126 -11.05 5.67 14.38
N SER A 127 -11.65 4.49 14.29
CA SER A 127 -13.02 4.27 14.69
C SER A 127 -13.11 4.18 16.21
N THR A 128 -14.31 4.36 16.74
CA THR A 128 -14.66 3.77 18.04
C THR A 128 -14.65 2.24 17.94
N GLU A 129 -14.98 1.56 19.04
CA GLU A 129 -15.24 0.11 18.97
C GLU A 129 -16.39 -0.17 18.00
N ILE A 130 -16.19 -1.15 17.13
CA ILE A 130 -17.18 -1.66 16.21
C ILE A 130 -17.51 -3.09 16.63
N THR A 131 -18.78 -3.34 16.90
CA THR A 131 -19.27 -4.67 17.27
C THR A 131 -19.41 -5.55 16.04
N LEU A 132 -18.74 -6.69 16.05
CA LEU A 132 -18.94 -7.75 15.07
C LEU A 132 -20.30 -8.41 15.31
N ALA A 133 -21.03 -8.63 14.22
CA ALA A 133 -22.36 -9.19 14.28
C ALA A 133 -22.32 -10.72 14.33
N THR A 134 -23.41 -11.34 14.77
CA THR A 134 -23.61 -12.79 14.65
C THR A 134 -23.94 -13.23 13.22
N THR A 135 -24.29 -12.28 12.34
CA THR A 135 -24.59 -12.49 10.92
C THR A 135 -23.55 -11.84 10.01
N ALA A 136 -23.41 -12.36 8.80
CA ALA A 136 -22.56 -11.78 7.76
C ALA A 136 -22.96 -10.34 7.43
N GLY A 137 -22.03 -9.58 6.88
CA GLY A 137 -22.30 -8.32 6.19
C GLY A 137 -21.37 -7.19 6.58
N GLN A 138 -21.79 -5.99 6.20
CA GLN A 138 -21.00 -4.77 6.37
C GLN A 138 -20.77 -4.45 7.86
N LYS A 139 -19.52 -4.09 8.17
CA LYS A 139 -19.09 -3.51 9.45
C LYS A 139 -18.19 -2.33 9.18
N GLY A 140 -18.60 -1.15 9.62
CA GLY A 140 -17.91 0.06 9.24
C GLY A 140 -18.11 1.21 10.21
N TYR A 141 -17.41 2.28 9.90
CA TYR A 141 -17.38 3.53 10.65
C TYR A 141 -17.40 4.69 9.66
N ASN A 142 -18.11 5.76 10.03
CA ASN A 142 -18.17 6.98 9.26
C ASN A 142 -17.23 7.99 9.90
N PRO A 143 -16.01 8.19 9.38
CA PRO A 143 -15.15 9.24 9.88
C PRO A 143 -15.79 10.62 9.69
N THR A 144 -15.62 11.50 10.66
CA THR A 144 -15.87 12.94 10.47
C THR A 144 -14.85 13.49 9.48
N SER A 145 -15.25 13.58 8.20
CA SER A 145 -14.56 14.20 7.05
C SER A 145 -13.02 14.12 7.09
N ILE A 146 -12.45 13.02 6.59
CA ILE A 146 -11.00 12.88 6.45
C ILE A 146 -10.62 13.05 5.00
N THR A 147 -9.78 14.03 4.71
CA THR A 147 -9.18 14.18 3.39
C THR A 147 -7.83 13.50 3.37
N LEU A 148 -7.65 12.55 2.47
CA LEU A 148 -6.36 11.92 2.16
C LEU A 148 -5.86 12.46 0.82
N THR A 149 -4.59 12.82 0.76
CA THR A 149 -3.89 13.24 -0.45
C THR A 149 -3.27 12.03 -1.16
N PRO A 150 -2.79 12.17 -2.41
CA PRO A 150 -2.08 11.08 -3.07
C PRO A 150 -0.91 10.58 -2.21
N GLY A 151 -0.79 9.28 -2.03
CA GLY A 151 0.26 8.67 -1.22
C GLY A 151 -0.07 7.28 -0.69
N TRP A 152 0.85 6.77 0.13
CA TRP A 152 0.72 5.50 0.82
C TRP A 152 0.20 5.69 2.24
N TYR A 153 -0.69 4.79 2.63
CA TYR A 153 -1.29 4.76 3.96
C TYR A 153 -1.36 3.33 4.47
N TRP A 154 -1.56 3.20 5.77
CA TRP A 154 -1.69 1.90 6.43
C TRP A 154 -3.04 1.82 7.13
N LYS A 155 -3.86 0.83 6.78
CA LYS A 155 -5.04 0.51 7.59
C LYS A 155 -4.61 -0.39 8.74
N ALA A 156 -5.12 -0.10 9.93
CA ALA A 156 -4.87 -0.84 11.14
C ALA A 156 -6.15 -1.52 11.61
N LEU A 157 -6.01 -2.74 12.10
CA LEU A 157 -7.07 -3.52 12.71
C LEU A 157 -6.58 -4.07 14.05
N ASN A 158 -7.29 -3.75 15.13
CA ASN A 158 -7.07 -4.32 16.46
C ASN A 158 -8.35 -5.02 16.91
N ILE A 159 -8.26 -6.23 17.45
CA ILE A 159 -9.42 -7.06 17.80
C ILE A 159 -9.32 -7.65 19.21
N ASN A 160 -10.45 -7.71 19.91
CA ASN A 160 -10.53 -8.25 21.26
C ASN A 160 -10.73 -9.78 21.30
N SER A 161 -11.12 -10.39 20.19
CA SER A 161 -11.50 -11.79 20.09
C SER A 161 -10.86 -12.46 18.87
N GLY A 162 -10.27 -13.64 19.07
CA GLY A 162 -9.45 -14.35 18.10
C GLY A 162 -10.27 -15.27 17.20
N THR A 163 -11.57 -15.40 17.45
CA THR A 163 -12.52 -16.21 16.68
C THR A 163 -13.24 -15.41 15.60
N SER A 164 -12.87 -14.14 15.46
CA SER A 164 -13.54 -13.20 14.58
C SER A 164 -12.85 -13.13 13.22
N SER A 165 -13.66 -13.34 12.20
CA SER A 165 -13.26 -13.42 10.80
C SER A 165 -13.71 -12.16 10.06
N LEU A 166 -12.75 -11.29 9.71
CA LEU A 166 -12.98 -10.23 8.73
C LEU A 166 -12.57 -10.78 7.36
N SER A 167 -13.41 -10.62 6.34
CA SER A 167 -13.10 -11.16 5.02
C SER A 167 -13.02 -10.10 3.94
N ALA A 168 -12.25 -10.47 2.93
CA ALA A 168 -12.47 -9.98 1.59
C ALA A 168 -13.90 -10.36 1.11
N GLU A 169 -14.48 -9.56 0.22
CA GLU A 169 -15.52 -10.10 -0.66
C GLU A 169 -14.90 -11.20 -1.54
N THR A 170 -15.72 -12.12 -2.04
CA THR A 170 -15.38 -12.96 -3.19
C THR A 170 -15.33 -12.13 -4.46
N SER A 171 -14.53 -11.07 -4.45
CA SER A 171 -14.00 -10.51 -5.67
C SER A 171 -12.55 -10.95 -5.75
N ASN A 172 -12.10 -11.13 -6.97
CA ASN A 172 -10.71 -11.42 -7.30
C ASN A 172 -10.06 -10.12 -7.82
N PRO A 173 -9.86 -9.06 -7.00
CA PRO A 173 -9.43 -7.80 -7.54
C PRO A 173 -7.88 -7.75 -7.51
N PRO A 174 -7.20 -7.49 -8.64
CA PRO A 174 -5.74 -7.48 -8.77
C PRO A 174 -5.09 -6.23 -8.14
N PHE A 175 -5.35 -5.96 -6.86
CA PHE A 175 -4.91 -4.71 -6.19
C PHE A 175 -4.25 -4.94 -4.83
N SER A 176 -3.77 -6.15 -4.56
CA SER A 176 -2.95 -6.39 -3.38
C SER A 176 -1.50 -6.06 -3.72
N PHE A 177 -0.95 -5.07 -3.04
CA PHE A 177 0.47 -4.78 -3.09
C PHE A 177 1.23 -5.77 -2.22
N TYR A 178 2.39 -6.21 -2.70
CA TYR A 178 3.31 -7.03 -1.91
C TYR A 178 4.00 -6.10 -0.90
N LEU A 179 4.49 -6.67 0.20
CA LEU A 179 5.51 -6.03 1.02
C LEU A 179 6.85 -6.72 0.79
N GLY A 180 7.93 -5.99 1.05
CA GLY A 180 9.27 -6.56 0.96
C GLY A 180 9.44 -7.69 1.94
N ARG A 181 10.19 -8.71 1.53
CA ARG A 181 10.41 -9.94 2.30
C ARG A 181 11.76 -9.92 2.98
N GLY A 182 11.84 -10.32 4.24
CA GLY A 182 13.11 -10.43 4.95
C GLY A 182 14.02 -11.55 4.41
N THR A 183 13.48 -12.53 3.70
CA THR A 183 14.22 -13.65 3.12
C THR A 183 13.84 -13.88 1.64
N PHE A 184 14.83 -14.19 0.81
CA PHE A 184 14.62 -14.57 -0.59
C PHE A 184 14.21 -16.05 -0.68
N GLY A 185 13.18 -16.37 -1.47
CA GLY A 185 12.75 -17.76 -1.68
C GLY A 185 11.32 -17.91 -2.20
N VAL A 186 10.81 -19.13 -2.27
CA VAL A 186 9.46 -19.47 -2.80
C VAL A 186 8.36 -19.45 -1.72
N THR A 187 8.58 -18.72 -0.62
CA THR A 187 7.61 -18.66 0.50
C THR A 187 6.45 -17.72 0.24
N THR A 188 5.46 -17.78 1.13
CA THR A 188 4.21 -17.01 1.12
C THR A 188 4.45 -15.50 1.11
N THR A 189 3.65 -14.78 0.32
CA THR A 189 3.67 -13.32 0.21
C THR A 189 3.37 -12.64 1.54
N THR A 190 4.09 -11.56 1.86
CA THR A 190 3.78 -10.67 2.99
C THR A 190 2.76 -9.62 2.57
N TYR A 191 1.61 -9.58 3.26
CA TYR A 191 0.49 -8.67 2.99
C TYR A 191 0.42 -7.48 3.93
N GLY A 192 1.09 -7.61 5.08
CA GLY A 192 0.99 -6.69 6.17
C GLY A 192 1.97 -7.04 7.26
N TYR A 193 1.97 -6.23 8.31
CA TYR A 193 2.74 -6.46 9.51
C TYR A 193 1.83 -6.50 10.72
N ARG A 194 2.21 -7.27 11.73
CA ARG A 194 1.50 -7.38 12.99
C ARG A 194 2.43 -7.09 14.15
N ASN A 195 1.95 -6.29 15.10
CA ASN A 195 2.61 -6.07 16.39
C ASN A 195 1.69 -6.49 17.53
N ASN A 196 2.27 -6.84 18.67
CA ASN A 196 1.53 -7.01 19.91
C ASN A 196 0.96 -5.68 20.36
N LEU A 197 -0.34 -5.65 20.60
CA LEU A 197 -1.04 -4.50 21.16
C LEU A 197 -2.23 -4.99 21.96
N THR A 198 -2.13 -4.93 23.28
CA THR A 198 -3.23 -5.31 24.16
C THR A 198 -4.51 -4.56 23.78
N TYR A 199 -5.60 -5.31 23.59
CA TYR A 199 -6.92 -4.71 23.37
C TYR A 199 -7.43 -4.16 24.70
N ALA A 200 -7.05 -2.93 25.03
CA ALA A 200 -7.59 -2.19 26.17
C ALA A 200 -8.78 -1.32 25.74
N ASN A 201 -9.50 -0.72 26.70
CA ASN A 201 -10.58 0.26 26.46
C ASN A 201 -10.10 1.60 25.84
N ALA A 202 -8.90 1.63 25.29
CA ALA A 202 -8.26 2.82 24.74
C ALA A 202 -8.36 2.87 23.21
N THR A 203 -8.21 4.08 22.65
CA THR A 203 -8.07 4.30 21.21
C THR A 203 -6.84 3.59 20.66
N LEU A 204 -6.75 3.44 19.34
CA LEU A 204 -5.51 3.04 18.71
C LEU A 204 -4.37 4.03 19.09
N PRO A 205 -3.12 3.56 19.24
CA PRO A 205 -1.99 4.43 19.56
C PRO A 205 -1.83 5.56 18.55
N THR A 206 -1.51 6.78 19.01
CA THR A 206 -1.24 7.91 18.11
C THR A 206 -0.01 7.69 17.23
N THR A 207 0.93 6.87 17.71
CA THR A 207 2.12 6.40 16.97
C THR A 207 2.07 4.88 16.88
N ALA A 208 2.24 4.33 15.68
CA ALA A 208 2.18 2.90 15.46
C ALA A 208 3.32 2.16 16.18
N PRO A 209 3.05 1.12 16.99
CA PRO A 209 4.10 0.22 17.46
C PRO A 209 4.73 -0.57 16.29
N ILE A 210 6.03 -0.38 16.07
CA ILE A 210 6.80 -1.01 14.98
C ILE A 210 8.07 -1.74 15.44
N ASP A 211 8.27 -1.87 16.74
CA ASP A 211 9.44 -2.46 17.39
C ASP A 211 9.54 -4.00 17.26
N ALA A 212 8.42 -4.69 17.07
CA ALA A 212 8.36 -6.15 17.00
C ALA A 212 7.40 -6.65 15.90
N LEU A 213 7.59 -6.15 14.67
CA LEU A 213 6.74 -6.54 13.55
C LEU A 213 6.94 -8.00 13.15
N THR A 214 5.83 -8.70 12.96
CA THR A 214 5.75 -10.04 12.37
C THR A 214 5.03 -9.96 11.03
N GLU A 215 5.48 -10.75 10.04
CA GLU A 215 4.89 -10.76 8.70
C GLU A 215 3.52 -11.44 8.71
N ILE A 216 2.51 -10.81 8.08
CA ILE A 216 1.21 -11.43 7.83
C ILE A 216 1.25 -12.06 6.44
N THR A 217 1.27 -13.39 6.40
CA THR A 217 1.44 -14.14 5.14
C THR A 217 0.18 -14.85 4.66
N THR A 218 -0.93 -14.69 5.38
CA THR A 218 -2.24 -15.25 5.03
C THR A 218 -3.34 -14.24 5.30
N GLY A 219 -4.22 -14.09 4.30
CA GLY A 219 -5.45 -13.32 4.40
C GLY A 219 -5.26 -11.79 4.47
N TYR A 220 -5.98 -11.09 3.60
CA TYR A 220 -5.98 -9.63 3.52
C TYR A 220 -7.40 -9.11 3.69
N PRO A 221 -7.73 -8.43 4.81
CA PRO A 221 -9.06 -7.89 5.01
C PRO A 221 -9.26 -6.69 4.09
N ILE A 222 -10.07 -6.84 3.04
CA ILE A 222 -10.36 -5.76 2.09
C ILE A 222 -11.18 -4.68 2.81
N MET A 223 -10.66 -3.45 2.73
CA MET A 223 -11.36 -2.26 3.21
C MET A 223 -12.07 -1.63 2.03
N PHE A 224 -13.36 -1.43 2.16
CA PHE A 224 -14.19 -0.66 1.25
C PHE A 224 -14.31 0.75 1.79
N PHE A 225 -14.26 1.73 0.89
CA PHE A 225 -14.50 3.12 1.26
C PHE A 225 -15.43 3.80 0.27
N LYS A 226 -16.23 4.72 0.79
CA LYS A 226 -17.07 5.60 -0.01
C LYS A 226 -16.57 7.04 0.19
N SER A 227 -16.44 7.78 -0.91
CA SER A 227 -16.17 9.22 -0.82
C SER A 227 -17.37 9.93 -0.18
N ALA A 228 -17.07 10.93 0.65
CA ALA A 228 -18.07 11.86 1.17
C ALA A 228 -18.68 12.72 0.05
#